data_AF-A0A6J1QFD0-F1
#
_entry.id   AF-A0A6J1QFD0-F1
#
_cell.length_a   1.000
_cell.length_b   1.000
_cell.length_c   1.000
_cell.angle_alpha   90.00
_cell.angle_beta   90.00
_cell.angle_gamma   90.00
#
_symmetry.space_group_name_H-M   'P 1'
#
loop_
_entity.id
_entity.type
_entity.pdbx_description
1 polymer ?
#
loop_
_entity_poly.entity_id
_entity_poly.type
_entity_poly.pdbx_seq_one_letter_code
_entity_poly.pdbx_strand_id
1 'polypeptide(L)'
;MKNKVDHIEDLLIYLKRIFSIGGIWPFERSYVRFAIYVAYQIHYFVMAYTEFYNVFGNLELMVMSLVETIVYTSTFVIVLLIRCSSLLKIVIDEVKRDLAEQEFENPEEEIIYYDYNRISKIFTYGSIVG
;
A
#
# COMPACT_ATOMS: atom_id res chain seq x y z
N MET A 1 -20.81 -0.38 -25.48
CA MET A 1 -19.78 -1.09 -24.68
C MET A 1 -18.38 -0.46 -24.78
N LYS A 2 -18.02 0.25 -25.85
CA LYS A 2 -16.69 0.89 -26.02
C LYS A 2 -16.32 1.98 -24.97
N ASN A 3 -17.30 2.58 -24.30
CA ASN A 3 -17.09 3.68 -23.33
C ASN A 3 -16.88 3.23 -21.87
N LYS A 4 -17.04 1.93 -21.53
CA LYS A 4 -16.83 1.46 -20.13
C LYS A 4 -15.36 1.13 -19.84
N VAL A 5 -14.63 0.69 -20.86
CA VAL A 5 -13.21 0.31 -20.78
C VAL A 5 -12.30 1.55 -20.66
N ASP A 6 -12.67 2.64 -21.32
CA ASP A 6 -11.86 3.86 -21.44
C ASP A 6 -11.83 4.74 -20.18
N HIS A 7 -12.79 4.57 -19.26
CA HIS A 7 -12.91 5.44 -18.08
C HIS A 7 -12.36 4.84 -16.79
N ILE A 8 -11.80 3.64 -16.89
CA ILE A 8 -11.09 3.01 -15.79
C ILE A 8 -9.61 3.32 -15.98
N GLU A 9 -9.16 4.48 -15.53
CA GLU A 9 -7.75 4.62 -15.17
C GLU A 9 -7.49 3.55 -14.10
N ASP A 10 -6.72 2.52 -14.47
CA ASP A 10 -6.65 1.27 -13.73
C ASP A 10 -6.18 1.55 -12.30
N LEU A 11 -6.85 1.00 -11.29
CA LEU A 11 -6.48 1.20 -9.87
C LEU A 11 -4.99 0.92 -9.65
N LEU A 12 -4.46 -0.06 -10.37
CA LEU A 12 -3.05 -0.41 -10.37
C LEU A 12 -2.13 0.70 -10.91
N ILE A 13 -2.55 1.46 -11.91
CA ILE A 13 -1.81 2.62 -12.43
C ILE A 13 -1.74 3.71 -11.36
N TYR A 14 -2.86 3.96 -10.68
CA TYR A 14 -2.92 4.92 -9.60
C TYR A 14 -2.03 4.52 -8.41
N LEU A 15 -2.16 3.28 -7.93
CA LEU A 15 -1.33 2.73 -6.86
C LEU A 15 0.16 2.74 -7.24
N LYS A 16 0.49 2.39 -8.48
CA LYS A 16 1.85 2.52 -9.02
C LYS A 16 2.36 3.95 -8.88
N ARG A 17 1.58 4.96 -9.26
CA ARG A 17 1.98 6.36 -9.17
C ARG A 17 2.31 6.76 -7.73
N ILE A 18 1.45 6.43 -6.77
CA ILE A 18 1.68 6.75 -5.35
C ILE A 18 2.93 6.03 -4.83
N PHE A 19 2.99 4.70 -4.98
CA PHE A 19 4.08 3.93 -4.41
C PHE A 19 5.42 4.16 -5.12
N SER A 20 5.44 4.59 -6.38
CA SER A 20 6.65 4.97 -7.08
C SER A 20 7.32 6.22 -6.52
N ILE A 21 6.57 7.15 -5.88
CA ILE A 21 7.14 8.36 -5.28
C ILE A 21 8.20 7.97 -4.22
N GLY A 22 7.82 7.08 -3.30
CA GLY A 22 8.72 6.55 -2.26
C GLY A 22 9.65 5.43 -2.72
N GLY A 23 9.59 5.01 -3.99
CA GLY A 23 10.30 3.82 -4.48
C GLY A 23 9.80 2.49 -3.88
N ILE A 24 8.57 2.50 -3.34
CA ILE A 24 7.91 1.35 -2.70
C ILE A 24 7.34 0.40 -3.75
N TRP A 25 6.92 0.91 -4.92
CA TRP A 25 6.28 0.10 -5.94
C TRP A 25 7.15 -1.14 -6.29
N PRO A 26 6.60 -2.36 -6.25
CA PRO A 26 7.38 -3.61 -6.30
C PRO A 26 8.29 -3.76 -7.54
N PHE A 27 7.90 -3.13 -8.66
CA PHE A 27 8.64 -3.20 -9.92
C PHE A 27 9.66 -2.08 -10.10
N GLU A 28 9.82 -1.19 -9.11
CA GLU A 28 10.79 -0.11 -9.26
C GLU A 28 12.23 -0.59 -9.17
N ARG A 29 13.08 -0.05 -10.04
CA ARG A 29 14.53 -0.37 -10.06
C ARG A 29 15.30 0.39 -8.99
N SER A 30 14.79 1.55 -8.56
CA SER A 30 15.50 2.41 -7.61
C SER A 30 15.37 1.89 -6.19
N TYR A 31 16.48 1.41 -5.62
CA TYR A 31 16.56 1.03 -4.21
C TYR A 31 16.85 2.22 -3.28
N VAL A 32 17.35 3.34 -3.83
CA VAL A 32 17.81 4.49 -3.02
C VAL A 32 16.65 5.14 -2.26
N ARG A 33 15.54 5.45 -2.94
CA ARG A 33 14.37 6.09 -2.28
C ARG A 33 13.78 5.19 -1.20
N PHE A 34 13.67 3.90 -1.49
CA PHE A 34 13.20 2.91 -0.52
C PHE A 34 14.15 2.78 0.67
N ALA A 35 15.47 2.78 0.44
CA ALA A 35 16.46 2.76 1.51
C ALA A 35 16.37 4.00 2.41
N ILE A 36 16.15 5.19 1.84
CA ILE A 36 15.92 6.42 2.60
C ILE A 36 14.66 6.27 3.47
N TYR A 37 13.56 5.76 2.91
CA TYR A 37 12.32 5.49 3.67
C TYR A 37 12.55 4.50 4.82
N VAL A 38 13.26 3.39 4.57
CA VAL A 38 13.59 2.40 5.60
C VAL A 38 14.47 3.00 6.69
N ALA A 39 15.50 3.77 6.32
CA ALA A 39 16.38 4.44 7.28
C ALA A 39 15.60 5.44 8.15
N TYR A 40 14.69 6.20 7.55
CA TYR A 40 13.78 7.09 8.27
C TYR A 40 12.91 6.32 9.29
N GLN A 41 12.32 5.19 8.89
CA GLN A 41 11.52 4.38 9.83
C GLN A 41 12.34 3.74 10.94
N ILE A 42 13.55 3.27 10.66
CA ILE A 42 14.46 2.76 11.69
C ILE A 42 14.77 3.88 12.70
N HIS A 43 15.06 5.09 12.23
CA HIS A 43 15.30 6.23 13.11
C HIS A 43 14.07 6.55 13.97
N TYR A 44 12.87 6.56 13.38
CA TYR A 44 11.62 6.72 14.13
C TYR A 44 11.48 5.66 15.23
N PHE A 45 11.72 4.38 14.93
CA PHE A 45 11.61 3.32 15.95
C PHE A 45 12.61 3.50 17.10
N VAL A 46 13.85 3.90 16.80
CA VAL A 46 14.83 4.19 17.87
C VAL A 46 14.32 5.30 18.79
N MET A 47 13.74 6.36 18.24
CA MET A 47 13.14 7.44 19.05
C MET A 47 11.93 6.94 19.84
N ALA A 48 11.03 6.19 19.22
CA ALA A 48 9.84 5.65 19.88
C ALA A 48 10.18 4.73 21.06
N TYR A 49 11.18 3.85 20.90
CA TYR A 49 11.65 3.01 22.01
C TYR A 49 12.35 3.79 23.11
N THR A 50 13.08 4.86 22.76
CA THR A 50 13.69 5.76 23.75
C THR A 50 12.61 6.46 24.56
N GLU A 51 11.57 6.98 23.90
CA GLU A 51 10.44 7.63 24.57
C GLU A 51 9.67 6.66 25.47
N PHE A 52 9.41 5.44 24.98
CA PHE A 52 8.76 4.40 25.79
C PHE A 52 9.55 4.09 27.07
N TYR A 53 10.88 4.07 27.00
CA TYR A 53 11.74 3.90 28.17
C TYR A 53 11.65 5.09 29.14
N ASN A 54 11.59 6.32 28.62
CA ASN A 54 11.50 7.54 29.43
C ASN A 54 10.18 7.64 30.22
N VAL A 55 9.08 7.17 29.63
CA VAL A 55 7.74 7.21 30.27
C VAL A 55 7.45 5.98 31.13
N PHE A 56 8.42 5.09 31.30
CA PHE A 56 8.24 3.83 32.02
C PHE A 56 7.84 4.07 33.49
N GLY A 57 6.76 3.41 33.91
CA GLY A 57 6.14 3.61 35.23
C GLY A 57 4.92 4.54 35.21
N ASN A 58 4.66 5.26 34.12
CA ASN A 58 3.39 5.93 33.88
C ASN A 58 2.56 5.14 32.87
N LEU A 59 1.56 4.39 33.36
CA LEU A 59 0.74 3.50 32.54
C LEU A 59 0.06 4.22 31.36
N GLU A 60 -0.47 5.43 31.58
CA GLU A 60 -1.19 6.18 30.57
C GLU A 60 -0.29 6.55 29.39
N LEU A 61 0.89 7.12 29.69
CA LEU A 61 1.88 7.50 28.68
C LEU A 61 2.48 6.27 27.98
N MET A 62 2.71 5.18 28.71
CA MET A 62 3.19 3.93 28.13
C MET A 62 2.21 3.37 27.11
N VAL A 63 0.91 3.36 27.41
CA VAL A 63 -0.13 2.88 26.48
C VAL A 63 -0.18 3.76 25.24
N MET A 64 -0.15 5.09 25.39
CA MET A 64 -0.12 6.00 24.24
C MET A 64 1.10 5.75 23.35
N SER A 65 2.29 5.63 23.93
CA SER A 65 3.53 5.36 23.20
C SER A 65 3.49 4.01 22.45
N LEU A 66 2.93 2.96 23.07
CA LEU A 66 2.78 1.65 22.43
C LEU A 66 1.80 1.68 21.27
N VAL A 67 0.64 2.32 21.45
CA VAL A 67 -0.39 2.42 20.40
C VAL A 67 0.18 3.14 19.19
N GLU A 68 0.86 4.27 19.40
CA GLU A 68 1.53 4.99 18.32
C GLU A 68 2.55 4.10 17.61
N THR A 69 3.44 3.46 18.37
CA THR A 69 4.47 2.56 17.82
C THR A 69 3.88 1.42 17.00
N ILE A 70 2.77 0.82 17.42
CA ILE A 70 2.09 -0.26 16.69
C ILE A 70 1.53 0.22 15.34
N VAL A 71 0.96 1.42 15.29
CA VAL A 71 0.45 2.02 14.04
C VAL A 71 1.59 2.21 13.03
N TYR A 72 2.72 2.76 13.46
CA TYR A 72 3.88 2.91 12.57
C TYR A 72 4.52 1.56 12.18
N THR A 73 4.55 0.60 13.11
CA THR A 73 5.09 -0.74 12.84
C THR A 73 4.25 -1.48 11.81
N SER A 74 2.92 -1.49 11.97
CA SER A 74 2.00 -2.16 11.03
C SER A 74 2.08 -1.54 9.64
N THR A 75 2.13 -0.20 9.55
CA THR A 75 2.30 0.53 8.29
C THR A 75 3.62 0.15 7.62
N PHE A 76 4.71 0.10 8.38
CA PHE A 76 6.03 -0.27 7.88
C PHE A 76 6.05 -1.70 7.33
N VAL A 77 5.44 -2.66 8.05
CA VAL A 77 5.32 -4.06 7.60
C VAL A 77 4.54 -4.14 6.28
N ILE A 78 3.42 -3.42 6.13
CA ILE A 78 2.65 -3.38 4.88
C ILE A 78 3.52 -2.85 3.73
N VAL A 79 4.27 -1.76 3.95
CA VAL A 79 5.17 -1.20 2.94
C VAL A 79 6.27 -2.19 2.54
N LEU A 80 6.85 -2.91 3.50
CA LEU A 80 7.82 -3.96 3.22
C LEU A 80 7.20 -5.09 2.40
N LEU A 81 5.99 -5.54 2.73
CA LEU A 81 5.28 -6.56 1.96
C LEU A 81 5.03 -6.10 0.51
N ILE A 82 4.59 -4.86 0.32
CA ILE A 82 4.36 -4.29 -1.02
C ILE A 82 5.65 -4.31 -1.85
N ARG A 83 6.79 -3.91 -1.27
CA ARG A 83 8.06 -3.80 -1.99
C ARG A 83 8.75 -5.16 -2.21
N CYS A 84 8.76 -6.00 -1.19
CA CYS A 84 9.63 -7.17 -1.09
C CYS A 84 8.92 -8.50 -1.39
N SER A 85 7.59 -8.55 -1.41
CA SER A 85 6.86 -9.79 -1.72
C SER A 85 7.00 -10.15 -3.20
N SER A 86 7.58 -11.32 -3.49
CA SER A 86 7.62 -11.90 -4.83
C SER A 86 6.24 -12.39 -5.28
N LEU A 87 5.46 -12.95 -4.35
CA LEU A 87 4.10 -13.41 -4.61
C LEU A 87 3.21 -12.24 -5.08
N LEU A 88 3.31 -11.09 -4.41
CA LEU A 88 2.52 -9.92 -4.79
C LEU A 88 2.90 -9.42 -6.19
N LYS A 89 4.18 -9.50 -6.58
CA LYS A 89 4.61 -9.17 -7.95
C LYS A 89 3.94 -10.07 -8.97
N ILE A 90 3.94 -11.37 -8.72
CA ILE A 90 3.30 -12.36 -9.61
C ILE A 90 1.82 -12.03 -9.74
N VAL A 91 1.11 -11.84 -8.63
CA VAL A 91 -0.33 -11.50 -8.65
C VAL A 91 -0.60 -10.22 -9.44
N ILE A 92 0.21 -9.17 -9.24
CA ILE A 92 0.03 -7.91 -9.98
C ILE A 92 0.26 -8.10 -11.49
N ASP A 93 1.23 -8.93 -11.89
CA ASP A 93 1.50 -9.15 -13.32
C ASP A 93 0.47 -10.07 -13.98
N GLU A 94 -0.02 -11.09 -13.29
CA GLU A 94 -1.15 -11.92 -13.76
C GLU A 94 -2.40 -11.06 -13.97
N VAL A 95 -2.81 -10.28 -12.96
CA VAL A 95 -3.97 -9.37 -13.08
C VAL A 95 -3.82 -8.40 -14.25
N LYS A 96 -2.63 -7.83 -14.47
CA LYS A 96 -2.41 -6.95 -15.63
C LYS A 96 -2.54 -7.68 -16.96
N ARG A 97 -2.08 -8.94 -17.04
CA ARG A 97 -2.15 -9.74 -18.27
C ARG A 97 -3.61 -10.07 -18.57
N ASP A 98 -4.32 -10.59 -17.58
CA ASP A 98 -5.73 -10.99 -17.71
C ASP A 98 -6.60 -9.78 -18.12
N LEU A 99 -6.31 -8.58 -17.58
CA LEU A 99 -6.96 -7.34 -18.00
C LEU A 99 -6.62 -6.90 -19.43
N ALA A 100 -5.38 -7.09 -19.87
CA ALA A 100 -4.96 -6.74 -21.22
C ALA A 100 -5.60 -7.68 -22.27
N GLU A 101 -5.78 -8.95 -21.91
CA GLU A 101 -6.34 -9.99 -22.76
C GLU A 101 -7.88 -10.08 -22.66
N GLN A 102 -8.48 -9.33 -21.71
CA GLN A 102 -9.91 -9.44 -21.34
C GLN A 102 -10.32 -10.87 -20.98
N GLU A 103 -9.39 -11.62 -20.42
CA GLU A 103 -9.58 -13.01 -20.01
C GLU A 103 -10.14 -13.03 -18.58
N PHE A 104 -11.47 -13.00 -18.48
CA PHE A 104 -12.17 -13.37 -17.26
C PHE A 104 -12.59 -14.84 -17.35
N GLU A 105 -12.39 -15.60 -16.28
CA GLU A 105 -12.76 -17.01 -16.19
C GLU A 105 -14.27 -17.19 -16.39
N ASN A 106 -15.07 -16.26 -15.86
CA ASN A 106 -16.51 -16.26 -16.00
C ASN A 106 -17.12 -14.84 -15.82
N PRO A 107 -18.41 -14.64 -16.18
CA PRO A 107 -19.08 -13.35 -16.01
C PRO A 107 -19.19 -12.86 -14.56
N GLU A 108 -19.12 -13.74 -13.55
CA GLU A 108 -19.15 -13.34 -12.15
C GLU A 108 -17.84 -12.68 -11.73
N GLU A 109 -16.70 -13.20 -12.17
CA GLU A 109 -15.38 -12.60 -11.95
C GLU A 109 -15.31 -11.19 -12.54
N GLU A 110 -15.82 -11.00 -13.76
CA GLU A 110 -15.89 -9.69 -14.41
C GLU A 110 -16.68 -8.68 -13.54
N ILE A 111 -17.84 -9.09 -13.02
CA ILE A 111 -18.67 -8.25 -12.13
C ILE A 111 -17.92 -7.91 -10.84
N ILE A 112 -17.31 -8.90 -10.20
CA ILE A 112 -16.54 -8.72 -8.96
C ILE A 112 -15.39 -7.73 -9.19
N TYR A 113 -14.66 -7.88 -10.30
CA TYR A 113 -13.56 -6.99 -10.64
C TYR A 113 -14.04 -5.53 -10.77
N TYR A 114 -15.11 -5.29 -11.53
CA TYR A 114 -15.62 -3.94 -11.73
C TYR A 114 -16.19 -3.32 -10.45
N ASP A 115 -16.90 -4.10 -9.64
CA ASP A 115 -17.43 -3.60 -8.37
C ASP A 115 -16.31 -3.28 -7.38
N TYR A 116 -15.30 -4.15 -7.25
CA TYR A 116 -14.14 -3.90 -6.42
C TYR A 116 -13.40 -2.63 -6.86
N ASN A 117 -13.14 -2.49 -8.16
CA ASN A 117 -12.43 -1.35 -8.72
C ASN A 117 -13.23 -0.04 -8.53
N ARG A 118 -14.56 -0.08 -8.68
CA ARG A 118 -15.43 1.07 -8.40
C ARG A 118 -15.35 1.51 -6.94
N ILE A 119 -15.51 0.57 -6.00
CA ILE A 119 -15.45 0.86 -4.56
C ILE A 119 -14.07 1.38 -4.17
N SER A 120 -13.01 0.74 -4.66
CA SER A 120 -11.63 1.12 -4.37
C SER A 120 -11.31 2.53 -4.82
N LYS A 121 -11.81 2.96 -5.99
CA LYS A 121 -11.68 4.34 -6.45
C LYS A 121 -12.40 5.33 -5.55
N ILE A 122 -13.64 5.03 -5.15
CA ILE A 122 -14.40 5.90 -4.25
C ILE A 122 -13.65 6.09 -2.93
N PHE A 123 -13.16 5.00 -2.34
CA PHE A 123 -12.39 5.06 -1.10
C PHE A 123 -11.11 5.88 -1.26
N THR A 124 -10.39 5.65 -2.36
CA THR A 124 -9.09 6.27 -2.62
C THR A 124 -9.22 7.77 -2.93
N TYR A 125 -10.16 8.17 -3.79
CA TYR A 125 -10.39 9.58 -4.12
C TYR A 125 -11.14 10.32 -3.01
N GLY A 126 -12.09 9.66 -2.33
CA GLY A 126 -12.85 10.24 -1.23
C GLY A 126 -12.00 10.53 0.01
N SER A 127 -10.95 9.74 0.27
CA SER A 127 -10.03 9.96 1.40
C SER A 127 -9.05 11.13 1.19
N ILE A 128 -8.96 11.70 -0.01
CA ILE A 128 -8.04 12.81 -0.33
C ILE A 128 -8.77 14.18 -0.27
N VAL A 129 -10.10 14.18 -0.31
CA VAL A 129 -10.95 15.38 -0.27
C VAL A 129 -11.62 15.57 1.11
N GLY A 130 -11.32 14.68 2.06
CA GLY A 130 -11.80 14.76 3.45
C GLY A 130 -10.80 15.42 4.38
#